data_AF-A0A503SXM3-F1
#
_entry.id   AF-A0A503SXM3-F1
#
_cell.length_a   1.000
_cell.length_b   1.000
_cell.length_c   1.000
_cell.angle_alpha   90.00
_cell.angle_beta   90.00
_cell.angle_gamma   90.00
#
_symmetry.space_group_name_H-M   'P 1'
#
loop_
_entity.id
_entity.type
_entity.pdbx_description
1 polymer ?
#
loop_
_entity_poly.entity_id
_entity_poly.type
_entity_poly.pdbx_seq_one_letter_code
_entity_poly.pdbx_strand_id
1 'polypeptide(L)'
;MDKKADSQADQAVLRYVETTRPVQQLISQTLTQVGGYALLLMISRSRAALAEGALASAREAAMRASEEVRALVAPDIATHHHHHLRGAAETLLQACVAALAYSRIDASEQGDALVRTLRASSDHLRTTAHLLPGFELVDFGQACCATHAPKRLPQDVT
;
A
#
# COMPACT_ATOMS: atom_id res chain seq x y z
N MET A 1 -20.15 -26.13 -26.56
CA MET A 1 -19.47 -25.15 -27.43
C MET A 1 -18.62 -24.17 -26.57
N ASP A 2 -17.97 -24.65 -25.49
CA ASP A 2 -17.52 -23.80 -24.37
C ASP A 2 -16.01 -23.72 -24.13
N LYS A 3 -15.23 -24.69 -24.61
CA LYS A 3 -13.80 -24.81 -24.25
C LYS A 3 -12.94 -23.63 -24.71
N LYS A 4 -13.35 -22.93 -25.78
CA LYS A 4 -12.63 -21.80 -26.36
C LYS A 4 -12.87 -20.50 -25.58
N ALA A 5 -14.08 -20.30 -25.07
CA ALA A 5 -14.44 -19.14 -24.26
C ALA A 5 -13.73 -19.18 -22.89
N ASP A 6 -13.70 -20.36 -22.27
CA ASP A 6 -12.98 -20.65 -21.02
C ASP A 6 -11.47 -20.34 -21.14
N SER A 7 -10.84 -20.84 -22.22
CA SER A 7 -9.42 -20.59 -22.49
C SER A 7 -9.05 -19.11 -22.73
N GLN A 8 -10.01 -18.33 -23.24
CA GLN A 8 -9.79 -16.90 -23.51
C GLN A 8 -9.91 -16.07 -22.22
N ALA A 9 -10.85 -16.44 -21.33
CA ALA A 9 -10.98 -15.84 -20.02
C ALA A 9 -9.73 -16.10 -19.16
N ASP A 10 -9.24 -17.34 -19.15
CA ASP A 10 -8.00 -17.70 -18.45
C ASP A 10 -6.80 -16.91 -18.95
N GLN A 11 -6.65 -16.76 -20.27
CA GLN A 11 -5.57 -15.94 -20.85
C GLN A 11 -5.67 -14.46 -20.47
N ALA A 12 -6.89 -13.92 -20.37
CA ALA A 12 -7.09 -12.54 -19.94
C ALA A 12 -6.68 -12.34 -18.47
N VAL A 13 -7.00 -13.30 -17.59
CA VAL A 13 -6.59 -13.29 -16.18
C VAL A 13 -5.08 -13.43 -16.05
N LEU A 14 -4.46 -14.38 -16.75
CA LEU A 14 -3.00 -14.56 -16.71
C LEU A 14 -2.27 -13.29 -17.17
N ARG A 15 -2.70 -12.69 -18.27
CA ARG A 15 -2.15 -11.42 -18.76
C ARG A 15 -2.33 -10.30 -17.74
N TYR A 16 -3.50 -10.21 -17.10
CA TYR A 16 -3.73 -9.24 -16.04
C TYR A 16 -2.78 -9.45 -14.86
N VAL A 17 -2.58 -10.69 -14.41
CA VAL A 17 -1.65 -11.01 -13.31
C VAL A 17 -0.22 -10.62 -13.67
N GLU A 18 0.24 -10.95 -14.87
CA GLU A 18 1.58 -10.63 -15.37
C GLU A 18 1.84 -9.12 -15.42
N THR A 19 0.88 -8.33 -15.93
CA THR A 19 1.03 -6.87 -16.04
C THR A 19 0.86 -6.16 -14.70
N THR A 20 0.05 -6.72 -13.80
CA THR A 20 -0.27 -6.08 -12.52
C THR A 20 0.78 -6.34 -11.43
N ARG A 21 1.47 -7.49 -11.46
CA ARG A 21 2.45 -7.88 -10.43
C ARG A 21 3.56 -6.84 -10.21
N PRO A 22 4.23 -6.30 -11.26
CA PRO A 22 5.24 -5.26 -11.06
C PRO A 22 4.69 -4.01 -10.38
N VAL A 23 3.45 -3.62 -10.71
CA VAL A 23 2.78 -2.45 -10.14
C VAL A 23 2.47 -2.68 -8.65
N GLN A 24 1.95 -3.85 -8.27
CA GLN A 24 1.74 -4.18 -6.87
C GLN A 24 3.06 -4.22 -6.09
N GLN A 25 4.12 -4.76 -6.69
CA GLN A 25 5.45 -4.80 -6.07
C GLN A 25 5.99 -3.38 -5.84
N LEU A 26 5.83 -2.47 -6.81
CA LEU A 26 6.19 -1.06 -6.66
C LEU A 26 5.42 -0.43 -5.49
N ILE A 27 4.10 -0.63 -5.40
CA ILE A 27 3.28 -0.13 -4.28
C ILE A 27 3.79 -0.67 -2.94
N SER A 28 4.07 -1.97 -2.84
CA SER A 28 4.58 -2.60 -1.62
C SER A 28 5.92 -2.03 -1.16
N GLN A 29 6.85 -1.85 -2.11
CA GLN A 29 8.17 -1.28 -1.84
C GLN A 29 8.07 0.19 -1.41
N THR A 30 7.27 0.98 -2.13
CA THR A 30 7.06 2.39 -1.79
C THR A 30 6.36 2.55 -0.45
N LEU A 31 5.35 1.73 -0.14
CA LEU A 31 4.71 1.71 1.18
C LEU A 31 5.72 1.44 2.29
N THR A 32 6.62 0.48 2.09
CA THR A 32 7.70 0.17 3.05
C THR A 32 8.62 1.37 3.27
N GLN A 33 9.00 2.08 2.19
CA GLN A 33 9.85 3.27 2.28
C GLN A 33 9.16 4.42 3.02
N VAL A 34 7.90 4.73 2.69
CA VAL A 34 7.13 5.78 3.37
C VAL A 34 6.89 5.42 4.84
N GLY A 35 6.59 4.15 5.14
CA GLY A 35 6.47 3.66 6.51
C GLY A 35 7.76 3.81 7.32
N GLY A 36 8.91 3.46 6.73
CA GLY A 36 10.22 3.66 7.35
C GLY A 36 10.53 5.14 7.63
N TYR A 37 10.22 6.02 6.67
CA TYR A 37 10.37 7.47 6.86
C TYR A 37 9.43 8.00 7.97
N ALA A 38 8.18 7.53 8.03
CA ALA A 38 7.24 7.89 9.08
C ALA A 38 7.74 7.50 10.48
N LEU A 39 8.33 6.30 10.61
CA LEU A 39 8.97 5.88 11.86
C LEU A 39 10.15 6.79 12.24
N LEU A 40 10.98 7.19 11.28
CA LEU A 40 12.06 8.15 11.52
C LEU A 40 11.51 9.49 12.00
N LEU A 41 10.43 10.01 11.39
CA LEU A 41 9.79 11.25 11.84
C LEU A 41 9.31 11.16 13.30
N MET A 42 8.67 10.05 13.66
CA MET A 42 8.11 9.84 15.00
C MET A 42 9.17 9.63 16.09
N ILE A 43 10.35 9.14 15.73
CA ILE A 43 11.42 8.84 16.70
C ILE A 43 12.49 9.94 16.72
N SER A 44 12.84 10.52 15.57
CA SER A 44 13.94 11.50 15.44
C SER A 44 13.87 12.32 14.15
N ARG A 45 13.39 13.57 14.26
CA ARG A 45 13.31 14.52 13.13
C ARG A 45 14.66 14.82 12.46
N SER A 46 15.76 14.87 13.21
CA SER A 46 17.09 15.10 12.63
C SER A 46 17.53 13.96 11.71
N ARG A 47 17.15 12.71 12.03
CA ARG A 47 17.39 11.56 11.14
C ARG A 47 16.45 11.56 9.94
N ALA A 48 15.20 11.99 10.13
CA ALA A 48 14.26 12.13 9.03
C ALA A 48 14.72 13.17 8.00
N ALA A 49 15.35 14.28 8.42
CA ALA A 49 15.92 15.28 7.52
C ALA A 49 16.97 14.68 6.56
N LEU A 50 17.77 13.70 7.04
CA LEU A 50 18.74 12.98 6.21
C LEU A 50 18.09 12.04 5.18
N ALA A 51 16.80 11.73 5.35
CA ALA A 51 16.03 10.83 4.50
C ALA A 51 15.01 11.55 3.61
N GLU A 52 15.03 12.89 3.53
CA GLU A 52 14.09 13.67 2.69
C GLU A 52 14.17 13.30 1.20
N GLY A 53 15.38 13.05 0.68
CA GLY A 53 15.56 12.58 -0.69
C GLY A 53 14.89 11.22 -0.94
N ALA A 54 14.90 10.32 0.05
CA ALA A 54 14.23 9.04 -0.05
C ALA A 54 12.70 9.20 -0.07
N LEU A 55 12.14 10.15 0.70
CA LEU A 55 10.71 10.46 0.63
C LEU A 55 10.32 11.06 -0.74
N ALA A 56 11.16 11.91 -1.32
CA ALA A 56 10.90 12.47 -2.64
C ALA A 56 10.82 11.36 -3.72
N SER A 57 11.79 10.45 -3.73
CA SER A 57 11.77 9.29 -4.64
C SER A 57 10.57 8.36 -4.37
N ALA A 58 10.21 8.14 -3.11
CA ALA A 58 9.03 7.35 -2.76
C ALA A 58 7.74 8.00 -3.28
N ARG A 59 7.64 9.33 -3.24
CA ARG A 59 6.49 10.07 -3.79
C ARG A 59 6.39 9.93 -5.31
N GLU A 60 7.50 10.04 -6.02
CA GLU A 60 7.55 9.82 -7.48
C GLU A 60 7.13 8.39 -7.83
N ALA A 61 7.63 7.40 -7.09
CA ALA A 61 7.24 6.01 -7.23
C ALA A 61 5.74 5.79 -6.96
N ALA A 62 5.16 6.45 -5.95
CA ALA A 62 3.73 6.39 -5.65
C ALA A 62 2.88 7.03 -6.77
N MET A 63 3.34 8.15 -7.36
CA MET A 63 2.66 8.78 -8.50
C MET A 63 2.66 7.86 -9.71
N ARG A 64 3.83 7.33 -10.06
CA ARG A 64 3.99 6.35 -11.14
C ARG A 64 3.12 5.12 -10.92
N ALA A 65 3.13 4.54 -9.72
CA ALA A 65 2.28 3.40 -9.39
C ALA A 65 0.79 3.74 -9.57
N SER A 66 0.35 4.92 -9.12
CA SER A 66 -1.04 5.33 -9.31
C SER A 66 -1.42 5.49 -10.79
N GLU A 67 -0.52 5.98 -11.63
CA GLU A 67 -0.73 6.11 -13.07
C GLU A 67 -0.76 4.73 -13.74
N GLU A 68 0.20 3.87 -13.41
CA GLU A 68 0.27 2.49 -13.92
C GLU A 68 -0.98 1.70 -13.52
N VAL A 69 -1.45 1.80 -12.28
CA VAL A 69 -2.72 1.17 -11.86
C VAL A 69 -3.88 1.69 -12.68
N ARG A 70 -4.02 3.01 -12.89
CA ARG A 70 -5.13 3.57 -13.69
C ARG A 70 -5.11 3.09 -15.14
N ALA A 71 -3.94 2.75 -15.67
CA ALA A 71 -3.78 2.24 -17.03
C ALA A 71 -4.08 0.74 -17.18
N LEU A 72 -4.21 -0.01 -16.07
CA LEU A 72 -4.54 -1.44 -16.13
C LEU A 72 -5.96 -1.65 -16.64
N VAL A 73 -6.12 -2.64 -17.51
CA VAL A 73 -7.41 -3.14 -17.95
C VAL A 73 -7.70 -4.43 -17.20
N ALA A 74 -8.62 -4.36 -16.23
CA ALA A 74 -9.02 -5.51 -15.45
C ALA A 74 -10.12 -6.31 -16.18
N PRO A 75 -9.98 -7.63 -16.36
CA PRO A 75 -11.11 -8.47 -16.73
C PRO A 75 -12.15 -8.49 -15.59
N ASP A 76 -13.41 -8.80 -15.91
CA ASP A 76 -14.54 -8.75 -14.95
C ASP A 76 -14.27 -9.52 -13.65
N ILE A 77 -13.64 -10.70 -13.75
CA ILE A 77 -13.28 -11.53 -12.59
C ILE A 77 -12.23 -10.88 -11.67
N ALA A 78 -11.43 -9.95 -12.19
CA ALA A 78 -10.38 -9.23 -11.47
C ALA A 78 -10.79 -7.83 -11.02
N THR A 79 -12.03 -7.39 -11.27
CA THR A 79 -12.49 -6.03 -10.90
C THR A 79 -12.32 -5.75 -9.41
N HIS A 80 -12.61 -6.71 -8.54
CA HIS A 80 -12.46 -6.55 -7.10
C HIS A 80 -10.98 -6.40 -6.68
N HIS A 81 -10.09 -7.20 -7.25
CA HIS A 81 -8.65 -7.07 -7.05
C HIS A 81 -8.15 -5.69 -7.52
N HIS A 82 -8.56 -5.27 -8.71
CA HIS A 82 -8.19 -3.98 -9.27
C HIS A 82 -8.67 -2.79 -8.42
N HIS A 83 -9.88 -2.88 -7.86
CA HIS A 83 -10.40 -1.90 -6.92
C HIS A 83 -9.48 -1.73 -5.69
N HIS A 84 -9.07 -2.83 -5.06
CA HIS A 84 -8.15 -2.77 -3.92
C HIS A 84 -6.76 -2.28 -4.31
N LEU A 85 -6.24 -2.67 -5.46
CA LEU A 85 -4.94 -2.17 -5.93
C LEU A 85 -4.96 -0.66 -6.16
N ARG A 86 -6.06 -0.14 -6.72
CA ARG A 86 -6.27 1.31 -6.89
C ARG A 86 -6.39 2.03 -5.56
N GLY A 87 -7.16 1.47 -4.62
CA GLY A 87 -7.25 2.00 -3.25
C GLY A 87 -5.89 2.05 -2.55
N ALA A 88 -5.05 1.01 -2.72
CA ALA A 88 -3.70 0.98 -2.18
C ALA A 88 -2.82 2.11 -2.72
N ALA A 89 -2.85 2.35 -4.04
CA ALA A 89 -2.07 3.42 -4.68
C ALA A 89 -2.57 4.83 -4.29
N GLU A 90 -3.89 5.05 -4.24
CA GLU A 90 -4.48 6.33 -3.88
C GLU A 90 -4.17 6.70 -2.41
N THR A 91 -4.34 5.76 -1.49
CA THR A 91 -4.04 5.97 -0.07
C THR A 91 -2.54 6.08 0.20
N LEU A 92 -1.68 5.45 -0.60
CA LEU A 92 -0.23 5.63 -0.54
C LEU A 92 0.19 7.06 -0.92
N LEU A 93 -0.42 7.64 -1.96
CA LEU A 93 -0.20 9.04 -2.31
C LEU A 93 -0.62 9.99 -1.17
N GLN A 94 -1.76 9.69 -0.53
CA GLN A 94 -2.20 10.43 0.65
C GLN A 94 -1.21 10.30 1.80
N ALA A 95 -0.60 9.13 2.00
CA ALA A 95 0.45 8.93 3.00
C ALA A 95 1.71 9.76 2.71
N CYS A 96 2.13 9.88 1.44
CA CYS A 96 3.23 10.78 1.07
C CYS A 96 2.91 12.25 1.41
N VAL A 97 1.67 12.70 1.16
CA VAL A 97 1.22 14.05 1.51
C VAL A 97 1.20 14.26 3.02
N ALA A 98 0.65 13.29 3.77
CA ALA A 98 0.61 13.35 5.23
C ALA A 98 2.01 13.34 5.85
N ALA A 99 2.96 12.60 5.29
CA ALA A 99 4.35 12.58 5.73
C ALA A 99 5.03 13.95 5.56
N LEU A 100 4.80 14.61 4.42
CA LEU A 100 5.30 15.98 4.18
C LEU A 100 4.64 17.02 5.10
N ALA A 101 3.35 16.85 5.41
CA ALA A 101 2.68 17.74 6.36
C ALA A 101 3.25 17.56 7.77
N TYR A 102 3.43 16.31 8.21
CA TYR A 102 3.94 15.99 9.53
C TYR A 102 5.43 16.36 9.71
N SER A 103 6.23 16.28 8.65
CA SER A 103 7.63 16.75 8.69
C SER A 103 7.75 18.27 8.89
N ARG A 104 6.76 19.05 8.45
CA ARG A 104 6.71 20.51 8.64
C ARG A 104 6.11 20.89 9.99
N ILE A 105 4.99 20.28 10.36
CA ILE A 105 4.23 20.61 11.56
C ILE A 105 4.14 19.36 12.43
N ASP A 106 4.83 19.38 13.57
CA ASP A 106 4.78 18.30 14.56
C ASP A 106 3.53 18.44 15.41
N ALA A 107 2.39 18.06 14.84
CA ALA A 107 1.12 18.07 15.53
C ALA A 107 0.46 16.68 15.45
N SER A 108 -0.19 16.30 16.55
CA SER A 108 -0.74 14.96 16.76
C SER A 108 -1.69 14.54 15.64
N GLU A 109 -2.49 15.48 15.13
CA GLU A 109 -3.48 15.22 14.07
C GLU A 109 -2.82 14.80 12.75
N GLN A 110 -1.65 15.37 12.43
CA GLN A 110 -0.87 15.08 11.22
C GLN A 110 -0.17 13.73 11.36
N GLY A 111 0.35 13.43 12.55
CA GLY A 111 0.86 12.09 12.88
C GLY A 111 -0.22 11.02 12.73
N ASP A 112 -1.43 11.26 13.27
CA ASP A 112 -2.55 10.34 13.16
C ASP A 112 -3.03 10.19 11.71
N ALA A 113 -3.08 11.27 10.94
CA ALA A 113 -3.41 11.22 9.51
C ALA A 113 -2.42 10.36 8.72
N LEU A 114 -1.12 10.52 8.98
CA LEU A 114 -0.07 9.70 8.38
C LEU A 114 -0.26 8.21 8.71
N VAL A 115 -0.45 7.87 9.99
CA VAL A 115 -0.68 6.48 10.41
C VAL A 115 -1.94 5.90 9.76
N ARG A 116 -3.04 6.66 9.70
CA ARG A 116 -4.29 6.20 9.08
C ARG A 116 -4.11 5.89 7.60
N THR A 117 -3.47 6.78 6.84
CA THR A 117 -3.25 6.59 5.40
C THR A 117 -2.31 5.41 5.10
N LEU A 118 -1.22 5.25 5.87
CA LEU A 118 -0.33 4.08 5.77
C LEU A 118 -1.08 2.78 6.04
N ARG A 119 -1.91 2.74 7.09
CA ARG A 119 -2.73 1.58 7.41
C ARG A 119 -3.73 1.27 6.28
N ALA A 120 -4.44 2.28 5.78
CA ALA A 120 -5.40 2.09 4.70
C ALA A 120 -4.74 1.50 3.45
N SER A 121 -3.56 2.01 3.06
CA SER A 121 -2.80 1.46 1.94
C SER A 121 -2.36 0.01 2.18
N SER A 122 -1.86 -0.28 3.38
CA SER A 122 -1.48 -1.64 3.79
C SER A 122 -2.66 -2.61 3.77
N ASP A 123 -3.85 -2.20 4.22
CA ASP A 123 -5.04 -3.04 4.28
C ASP A 123 -5.60 -3.34 2.88
N HIS A 124 -5.62 -2.34 1.98
CA HIS A 124 -5.94 -2.56 0.59
C HIS A 124 -4.96 -3.56 -0.06
N LEU A 125 -3.65 -3.35 0.14
CA LEU A 125 -2.62 -4.22 -0.40
C LEU A 125 -2.76 -5.64 0.14
N ARG A 126 -2.96 -5.82 1.45
CA ARG A 126 -3.20 -7.14 2.06
C ARG A 126 -4.43 -7.82 1.45
N THR A 127 -5.46 -7.06 1.13
CA THR A 127 -6.67 -7.61 0.49
C THR A 127 -6.36 -8.16 -0.91
N THR A 128 -5.51 -7.50 -1.71
CA THR A 128 -5.18 -7.98 -3.07
C THR A 128 -4.59 -9.39 -3.06
N ALA A 129 -3.73 -9.70 -2.08
CA ALA A 129 -3.11 -11.01 -1.91
C ALA A 129 -4.10 -12.17 -1.71
N HIS A 130 -5.33 -11.89 -1.25
CA HIS A 130 -6.36 -12.90 -1.00
C HIS A 130 -7.37 -13.02 -2.14
N LEU A 131 -7.37 -12.08 -3.10
CA LEU A 131 -8.39 -12.01 -4.15
C LEU A 131 -8.00 -12.74 -5.43
N LEU A 132 -6.71 -12.80 -5.75
CA LEU A 132 -6.20 -13.50 -6.92
C LEU A 132 -4.87 -14.20 -6.62
N PRO A 133 -4.61 -15.38 -7.22
CA PRO A 133 -3.32 -16.03 -7.10
C PRO A 133 -2.22 -15.20 -7.76
N GLY A 134 -1.00 -15.33 -7.24
CA GLY A 134 0.17 -14.64 -7.77
C GLY A 134 0.48 -13.28 -7.13
N PHE A 135 -0.22 -12.87 -6.07
CA PHE A 135 -0.03 -11.57 -5.43
C PHE A 135 0.40 -11.67 -3.96
N GLU A 136 1.36 -12.55 -3.67
CA GLU A 136 1.84 -12.80 -2.30
C GLU A 136 2.40 -11.54 -1.63
N LEU A 137 2.06 -11.39 -0.35
CA LEU A 137 2.60 -10.38 0.54
C LEU A 137 3.10 -11.03 1.81
N VAL A 138 4.19 -10.47 2.34
CA VAL A 138 4.67 -10.85 3.66
C VAL A 138 3.69 -10.28 4.70
N ASP A 139 3.01 -11.15 5.44
CA ASP A 139 2.18 -10.73 6.57
C ASP A 139 3.04 -10.44 7.80
N PHE A 140 3.36 -9.16 7.99
CA PHE A 140 4.10 -8.70 9.17
C PHE A 140 3.33 -8.86 10.49
N GLY A 141 2.02 -9.15 10.47
CA GLY A 141 1.26 -9.53 11.66
C GLY A 141 1.73 -10.84 12.28
N GLN A 142 2.39 -11.70 11.49
CA GLN A 142 3.02 -12.94 11.95
C GLN A 142 4.53 -12.77 12.23
N ALA A 143 5.09 -11.57 12.09
CA ALA A 143 6.50 -11.34 12.38
C ALA A 143 6.75 -11.37 13.91
N CYS A 144 7.96 -11.80 14.31
CA CYS A 144 8.36 -11.86 15.72
C CYS A 144 8.06 -10.55 16.48
N CYS A 145 8.33 -9.39 15.86
CA CYS A 145 8.10 -8.08 16.44
C CYS A 145 6.61 -7.75 16.70
N ALA A 146 5.68 -8.31 15.92
CA ALA A 146 4.24 -8.05 16.06
C ALA A 146 3.67 -8.65 17.36
N THR A 147 4.27 -9.73 17.86
CA THR A 147 3.90 -10.35 19.15
C THR A 147 4.09 -9.40 20.34
N HIS A 148 4.93 -8.37 20.19
CA HIS A 148 5.20 -7.38 21.23
C HIS A 148 4.32 -6.12 21.11
N ALA A 149 3.39 -6.05 20.14
CA ALA A 149 2.47 -4.94 20.05
C ALA A 149 1.60 -4.89 21.32
N PRO A 150 1.47 -3.72 21.99
CA PRO A 150 0.65 -3.61 23.17
C PRO A 150 -0.80 -3.97 22.81
N LYS A 151 -1.39 -4.94 23.54
CA LYS A 151 -2.83 -5.22 23.45
C LYS A 151 -3.56 -3.90 23.69
N ARG A 152 -4.26 -3.40 22.67
CA ARG A 152 -5.22 -2.31 22.88
C ARG A 152 -6.25 -2.86 23.86
N LEU A 153 -6.24 -2.33 25.09
CA LEU A 153 -7.32 -2.57 26.03
C LEU A 153 -8.61 -2.08 25.36
N PRO A 154 -9.71 -2.84 25.42
CA PRO A 154 -10.99 -2.34 24.94
C PRO A 154 -11.28 -1.05 25.70
N GLN A 155 -11.52 0.04 24.97
CA GLN A 155 -12.04 1.25 25.58
C GLN A 155 -13.49 0.95 25.96
N ASP A 156 -13.72 0.74 27.25
CA ASP A 156 -15.07 0.71 27.79
C ASP A 156 -15.73 2.06 27.47
N VAL A 157 -16.71 2.00 26.58
CA VAL A 157 -17.61 3.10 26.29
C VAL A 157 -18.58 3.18 27.47
N THR A 158 -18.34 4.13 28.38
CA THR A 158 -19.37 4.67 29.29
C THR A 158 -20.17 5.75 28.60
#